data_AF-I4HWA8-F1
#
_entry.id   AF-I4HWA8-F1
#
_cell.length_a   1.000
_cell.length_b   1.000
_cell.length_c   1.000
_cell.angle_alpha   90.00
_cell.angle_beta   90.00
_cell.angle_gamma   90.00
#
_symmetry.space_group_name_H-M   'P 1'
#
loop_
_entity.id
_entity.type
_entity.pdbx_description
1 polymer ?
#
loop_
_entity_poly.entity_id
_entity_poly.type
_entity_poly.pdbx_seq_one_letter_code
_entity_poly.pdbx_strand_id
1 'polypeptide(L)' 'MVLTNGVVLFFYVKLDEVPALKTALPGDKVKLCLTKVPDDCPPGDERGKIYSVLNYRTQQYFKAMNSWHYCGGA' A
#
# COMPACT_ATOMS: atom_id res chain seq x y z
N MET A 1 13.64 -17.96 10.83
CA MET A 1 13.05 -16.62 10.98
C MET A 1 12.66 -16.13 9.59
N VAL A 2 11.42 -16.41 9.18
CA VAL A 2 10.89 -15.99 7.88
C VAL A 2 10.15 -14.68 8.13
N LEU A 3 10.48 -13.64 7.37
CA LEU A 3 9.65 -12.44 7.33
C LEU A 3 8.35 -12.81 6.57
N THR A 4 7.27 -13.09 7.29
CA THR A 4 5.90 -13.30 6.76
C THR A 4 5.16 -11.98 6.49
N ASN A 5 5.90 -10.89 6.38
CA ASN A 5 5.47 -9.49 6.56
C ASN A 5 5.19 -8.74 5.23
N GLY A 6 4.79 -9.45 4.18
CA GLY A 6 4.34 -8.79 2.96
C GLY A 6 3.06 -8.00 3.25
N VAL A 7 3.01 -6.71 2.89
CA VAL A 7 1.76 -5.94 2.90
C VAL A 7 1.16 -6.02 1.50
N VAL A 8 -0.10 -6.43 1.41
CA VAL A 8 -0.86 -6.30 0.16
C VAL A 8 -1.45 -4.90 0.14
N LEU A 9 -1.21 -4.18 -0.96
CA LEU A 9 -1.74 -2.84 -1.14
C LEU A 9 -2.76 -2.82 -2.29
N PHE A 10 -3.80 -2.03 -2.10
CA PHE A 10 -4.95 -1.89 -2.97
C PHE A 10 -5.02 -0.45 -3.50
N PHE A 11 -5.52 -0.32 -4.72
CA PHE A 11 -5.70 0.94 -5.45
C PHE A 11 -7.15 1.04 -5.92
N TYR A 12 -7.78 2.20 -5.76
CA TYR A 12 -9.11 2.49 -6.31
C TYR A 12 -9.09 3.00 -7.75
N VAL A 13 -7.90 3.10 -8.34
CA VAL A 13 -7.68 3.64 -9.68
C VAL A 13 -7.17 2.56 -10.60
N LYS A 14 -7.37 2.74 -11.92
CA LYS A 14 -6.85 1.80 -12.90
C LYS A 14 -5.32 1.88 -12.94
N LEU A 15 -4.68 0.79 -13.36
CA LEU A 15 -3.23 0.73 -13.53
C LEU A 15 -2.69 1.87 -14.42
N ASP A 16 -3.49 2.29 -15.41
CA ASP A 16 -3.14 3.39 -16.31
C ASP A 16 -3.00 4.75 -15.63
N GLU A 17 -3.67 4.94 -14.50
CA GLU A 17 -3.66 6.15 -13.70
C GLU A 17 -2.50 6.17 -12.70
N VAL A 18 -1.77 5.06 -12.54
CA VAL A 18 -0.58 4.95 -11.67
C VAL A 18 0.61 4.46 -12.51
N PRO A 19 1.26 5.35 -13.28
CA PRO A 19 2.36 4.97 -14.18
C PRO A 19 3.51 4.23 -13.48
N ALA A 20 3.74 4.49 -12.18
CA ALA A 20 4.74 3.82 -11.36
C ALA A 20 4.54 2.30 -11.22
N LEU A 21 3.31 1.81 -11.42
CA LEU A 21 3.00 0.38 -11.35
C LEU A 21 3.24 -0.34 -12.68
N LYS A 22 3.17 0.37 -13.82
CA LYS A 22 3.41 -0.22 -15.15
C LYS A 22 4.84 -0.74 -15.31
N THR A 23 5.76 -0.13 -14.59
CA THR A 23 7.20 -0.45 -14.63
C THR A 23 7.64 -1.32 -13.46
N ALA A 24 6.77 -1.56 -12.46
CA ALA A 24 7.06 -2.37 -11.30
C ALA A 24 7.05 -3.86 -11.66
N LEU A 25 8.00 -4.61 -11.12
CA LEU A 25 8.19 -6.03 -11.42
C LEU A 25 8.20 -6.88 -10.15
N PRO A 26 7.79 -8.16 -10.22
CA PRO A 26 7.98 -9.09 -9.11
C PRO A 26 9.45 -9.14 -8.66
N GLY A 27 9.66 -9.02 -7.35
CA GLY A 27 11.01 -9.02 -6.74
C GLY A 27 11.67 -7.64 -6.62
N ASP A 28 11.05 -6.56 -7.12
CA ASP A 28 11.56 -5.22 -6.90
C ASP A 28 11.69 -4.91 -5.41
N LYS A 29 12.87 -4.41 -5.01
CA LYS A 29 13.08 -3.91 -3.65
C LYS A 29 12.35 -2.58 -3.53
N VAL A 30 11.50 -2.49 -2.51
CA VAL A 30 10.74 -1.28 -2.21
C VAL A 30 11.00 -0.78 -0.79
N LYS A 31 10.88 0.53 -0.59
CA LYS A 31 10.72 1.14 0.74
C LYS A 31 9.23 1.38 0.97
N LEU A 32 8.70 0.83 2.05
CA LEU A 32 7.35 1.09 2.52
C LEU A 32 7.39 2.04 3.71
N CYS A 33 6.59 3.12 3.66
CA CYS A 33 6.42 4.03 4.78
C CYS A 33 4.93 4.16 5.09
N LEU A 34 4.53 3.89 6.33
CA LEU A 34 3.18 4.19 6.80
C LEU A 34 3.03 5.71 6.88
N THR A 35 2.05 6.25 6.16
CA THR A 35 1.82 7.70 6.07
C THR A 35 0.53 8.16 6.73
N LYS A 36 -0.46 7.27 6.87
CA LYS A 36 -1.71 7.56 7.58
C LYS A 36 -2.28 6.31 8.21
N VAL A 37 -2.67 6.42 9.48
CA VAL A 37 -3.56 5.49 10.16
C VAL A 37 -4.94 6.16 10.21
N PRO A 38 -6.02 5.52 9.79
CA PRO A 38 -7.36 6.09 9.91
C PRO A 38 -7.76 6.25 11.38
N ASP A 39 -8.54 7.27 11.66
CA ASP A 39 -9.07 7.57 13.00
C ASP A 39 -10.40 6.83 13.24
N ASP A 40 -10.85 6.77 14.49
CA ASP A 40 -12.13 6.18 14.91
C ASP A 40 -12.39 4.73 14.46
N CYS A 41 -11.31 3.94 14.30
CA CYS A 41 -11.42 2.54 13.96
C CYS A 41 -11.94 1.68 15.13
N PRO A 42 -12.84 0.72 14.88
CA PRO A 42 -13.19 -0.30 15.88
C PRO A 42 -11.95 -1.06 16.37
N PRO A 43 -11.91 -1.50 17.64
CA PRO A 43 -10.78 -2.27 18.17
C PRO A 43 -10.44 -3.49 17.31
N GLY A 44 -9.20 -3.54 16.81
CA GLY A 44 -8.69 -4.62 15.96
C GLY A 44 -8.97 -4.49 14.46
N ASP A 45 -9.69 -3.45 14.02
CA ASP A 45 -9.87 -3.17 12.58
C ASP A 45 -8.72 -2.33 12.03
N GLU A 46 -7.74 -3.01 11.43
CA GLU A 46 -6.50 -2.40 10.93
C GLU A 46 -6.60 -1.94 9.46
N ARG A 47 -7.80 -1.93 8.88
CA ARG A 47 -8.04 -1.58 7.47
C ARG A 47 -7.89 -0.08 7.20
N GLY A 48 -7.47 0.25 5.98
CA GLY A 48 -7.44 1.63 5.48
C GLY A 48 -6.15 2.40 5.75
N LYS A 49 -5.11 1.77 6.30
CA LYS A 49 -3.79 2.36 6.47
C LYS A 49 -3.19 2.71 5.10
N ILE A 50 -2.70 3.94 4.96
CA ILE A 50 -2.11 4.44 3.71
C ILE A 50 -0.60 4.38 3.80
N TYR A 51 0.02 3.74 2.81
CA TYR A 51 1.47 3.62 2.68
C TYR A 51 1.95 4.41 1.47
N SER A 52 3.12 5.04 1.59
CA SER A 52 3.91 5.41 0.43
C SER A 52 4.92 4.31 0.12
N VAL A 53 5.13 4.09 -1.17
CA VAL A 53 6.04 3.08 -1.70
C VAL A 53 7.05 3.77 -2.61
N LEU A 54 8.33 3.55 -2.35
CA LEU A 54 9.42 3.87 -3.28
C LEU A 54 9.95 2.57 -3.86
N ASN A 55 9.93 2.44 -5.18
CA ASN A 55 10.64 1.35 -5.85
C ASN A 55 12.10 1.74 -6.07
N TYR A 56 13.05 1.01 -5.49
CA TYR A 56 14.48 1.36 -5.59
C TYR A 56 15.06 1.14 -6.99
N ARG A 57 14.46 0.28 -7.82
CA ARG A 57 14.94 0.09 -9.20
C ARG A 57 14.50 1.22 -10.11
N THR A 58 13.23 1.61 -10.05
CA THR A 58 12.67 2.65 -10.95
C THR A 58 12.77 4.05 -10.36
N GLN A 59 13.05 4.18 -9.05
CA GLN A 59 13.01 5.42 -8.27
C GLN A 59 11.64 6.11 -8.27
N GLN A 60 10.58 5.39 -8.64
CA GLN A 60 9.22 5.93 -8.69
C GLN A 60 8.49 5.73 -7.37
N TYR A 61 7.56 6.64 -7.11
CA TYR A 61 6.73 6.66 -5.93
C TYR A 61 5.25 6.43 -6.25
N PHE A 62 4.55 5.74 -5.37
CA PHE A 62 3.09 5.69 -5.37
C PHE A 62 2.55 5.55 -3.93
N LYS A 63 1.26 5.80 -3.74
CA LYS A 63 0.56 5.56 -2.49
C LYS A 63 -0.56 4.54 -2.68
N ALA A 64 -0.78 3.71 -1.67
CA ALA A 64 -1.82 2.71 -1.69
C ALA A 64 -2.24 2.31 -0.28
N MET A 65 -3.42 1.68 -0.18
CA MET A 65 -4.03 1.30 1.10
C MET A 65 -3.86 -0.19 1.35
N ASN A 66 -3.81 -0.63 2.60
CA ASN A 66 -3.80 -2.07 2.92
C ASN A 66 -5.18 -2.75 2.81
N SER A 67 -6.20 -2.06 2.30
CA SER A 67 -7.58 -2.57 2.18
C SER A 67 -8.36 -1.80 1.09
N TRP A 68 -9.36 -2.45 0.48
CA TRP A 68 -10.37 -1.85 -0.40
C TRP A 68 -11.42 -0.99 0.32
N HIS A 69 -11.41 -0.95 1.65
CA HIS A 69 -12.29 -0.11 2.46
C HIS A 69 -11.51 0.47 3.63
N TYR A 70 -11.96 1.62 4.14
CA TYR A 70 -11.52 2.15 5.43
C TYR A 70 -12.04 1.28 6.58
N CYS A 71 -11.43 1.40 7.76
CA CYS A 71 -11.93 0.77 8.98
C CYS A 71 -13.34 1.28 9.34
N GLY A 72 -14.08 0.51 10.15
CA GLY A 72 -15.40 0.93 10.66
C GLY A 72 -16.60 0.64 9.74
N GLY A 73 -16.39 0.05 8.56
CA GLY A 73 -17.47 -0.37 7.67
C GLY A 73 -17.00 -0.87 6.32
N ALA A 74 -17.92 -1.02 5.37
CA ALA A 74 -17.67 -1.25 3.95
C ALA A 74 -18.51 -0.26 3.14
#